data_AF-A0A5H2Y3E5-F1
#
_entry.id   AF-A0A5H2Y3E5-F1
#
_cell.length_a   1.000
_cell.length_b   1.000
_cell.length_c   1.000
_cell.angle_alpha   90.00
_cell.angle_beta   90.00
_cell.angle_gamma   90.00
#
_symmetry.space_group_name_H-M   'P 1'
#
loop_
_entity.id
_entity.type
_entity.pdbx_description
1 polymer ?
#
loop_
_entity_poly.entity_id
_entity_poly.type
_entity_poly.pdbx_seq_one_letter_code
_entity_poly.pdbx_strand_id
1 'polypeptide(L)' 'MKVKELMPGDRIVDFCKGDDEHYEVIAVRPLGHRFEVTFRSHRGEASAHYNGNAYISAFR' A
#
# COMPACT_ATOMS: atom_id res chain seq x y z
N MET A 1 -3.40 -8.52 -3.72
CA MET A 1 -2.02 -8.94 -3.41
C MET A 1 -1.86 -9.10 -1.89
N LYS A 2 -1.08 -10.07 -1.38
CA LYS A 2 -0.77 -10.07 0.06
C LYS A 2 0.18 -8.93 0.36
N VAL A 3 0.05 -8.29 1.51
CA VAL A 3 0.92 -7.15 1.87
C VAL A 3 2.41 -7.55 1.87
N LYS A 4 2.74 -8.76 2.32
CA LYS A 4 4.12 -9.28 2.28
C LYS A 4 4.70 -9.45 0.87
N GLU A 5 3.88 -9.37 -0.17
CA GLU A 5 4.28 -9.52 -1.58
C GLU A 5 4.39 -8.17 -2.29
N LEU A 6 3.99 -7.06 -1.64
CA LEU A 6 4.09 -5.72 -2.20
C LEU A 6 5.55 -5.32 -2.42
N MET A 7 5.76 -4.60 -3.50
CA MET A 7 7.05 -4.02 -3.88
C MET A 7 6.88 -2.53 -4.18
N PRO A 8 7.94 -1.73 -4.00
CA PRO A 8 7.97 -0.37 -4.54
C PRO A 8 7.65 -0.37 -6.04
N GLY A 9 6.76 0.53 -6.46
CA GLY A 9 6.23 0.64 -7.82
C GLY A 9 4.87 -0.04 -8.03
N ASP A 10 4.44 -0.94 -7.15
CA ASP A 10 3.09 -1.51 -7.24
C ASP A 10 2.04 -0.40 -7.02
N ARG A 11 0.96 -0.44 -7.80
CA ARG A 11 -0.11 0.56 -7.80
C ARG A 11 -1.33 0.04 -7.07
N ILE A 12 -1.93 0.88 -6.25
CA ILE A 12 -3.17 0.61 -5.53
C ILE A 12 -4.22 1.57 -6.04
N VAL A 13 -5.41 1.04 -6.29
CA VAL A 13 -6.62 1.83 -6.51
C VAL A 13 -7.50 1.58 -5.30
N ASP A 14 -7.74 2.64 -4.54
CA ASP A 14 -8.71 2.61 -3.45
C ASP A 14 -9.94 3.42 -3.85
N PHE A 15 -11.11 2.86 -3.57
CA PHE A 15 -12.38 3.52 -3.88
C PHE A 15 -12.82 4.31 -2.66
N CYS A 16 -12.43 5.57 -2.60
CA CYS A 16 -12.74 6.46 -1.48
C CYS A 16 -13.81 7.48 -1.87
N LYS A 17 -14.99 7.37 -1.25
CA LYS A 17 -16.08 8.36 -1.37
C LYS A 17 -16.53 8.68 -2.81
N GLY A 18 -16.50 7.70 -3.70
CA GLY A 18 -16.98 7.84 -5.08
C GLY A 18 -15.93 8.34 -6.07
N ASP A 19 -14.67 8.45 -5.65
CA ASP A 19 -13.52 8.77 -6.50
C ASP A 19 -12.47 7.66 -6.40
N ASP A 20 -11.82 7.37 -7.53
CA ASP A 20 -10.71 6.42 -7.60
C ASP A 20 -9.42 7.12 -7.14
N GLU A 21 -8.98 6.84 -5.93
CA GLU A 21 -7.72 7.39 -5.45
C GLU A 21 -6.58 6.42 -5.77
N HIS A 22 -5.65 6.92 -6.57
CA HIS A 22 -4.47 6.18 -7.00
C HIS A 22 -3.29 6.41 -6.06
N TYR A 23 -2.73 5.30 -5.60
CA TYR A 23 -1.54 5.28 -4.76
C TYR A 23 -0.44 4.44 -5.40
N GLU A 24 0.80 4.87 -5.22
CA GLU A 24 1.99 4.09 -5.56
C GLU A 24 2.68 3.66 -4.27
N VAL A 25 3.02 2.38 -4.15
CA VAL A 25 3.87 1.91 -3.06
C VAL A 25 5.29 2.41 -3.32
N ILE A 26 5.87 3.14 -2.37
CA ILE A 26 7.25 3.66 -2.47
C ILE A 26 8.22 2.97 -1.51
N ALA A 27 7.71 2.38 -0.42
CA ALA A 27 8.50 1.57 0.50
C ALA A 27 7.65 0.50 1.20
N VAL A 28 8.27 -0.65 1.49
CA VAL A 28 7.69 -1.72 2.30
C VAL A 28 8.75 -2.15 3.32
N ARG A 29 8.44 -2.03 4.62
CA ARG A 29 9.37 -2.32 5.71
C ARG A 29 8.76 -3.37 6.65
N PRO A 30 9.43 -4.51 6.89
CA PRO A 30 8.98 -5.46 7.90
C PRO A 30 9.17 -4.89 9.31
N LEU A 31 8.15 -5.04 10.16
CA LEU A 31 8.10 -4.63 11.56
C LEU A 31 7.63 -5.82 12.41
N GLY A 32 8.54 -6.78 12.63
CA GLY A 32 8.22 -8.04 13.31
C GLY A 32 7.21 -8.87 12.50
N HIS A 33 6.01 -9.07 13.04
CA HIS A 33 4.91 -9.78 12.35
C HIS A 33 4.05 -8.86 11.46
N ARG A 34 4.35 -7.57 11.44
CA ARG A 34 3.65 -6.55 10.65
C ARG A 34 4.54 -5.98 9.55
N PHE A 35 3.93 -5.20 8.68
CA PHE A 35 4.59 -4.47 7.61
C PHE A 35 4.11 -3.03 7.68
N GLU A 36 5.06 -2.10 7.64
CA GLU A 36 4.78 -0.70 7.32
C GLU A 36 4.91 -0.54 5.80
N VAL A 37 3.87 0.01 5.19
CA VAL A 37 3.84 0.33 3.76
C VAL A 37 3.69 1.82 3.61
N THR A 38 4.60 2.44 2.87
CA THR A 38 4.57 3.86 2.53
C THR A 38 4.04 4.03 1.12
N PHE A 39 3.05 4.91 0.98
CA PHE A 39 2.35 5.21 -0.25
C PHE A 39 2.60 6.66 -0.66
N ARG A 40 2.60 6.90 -1.96
CA ARG A 40 2.61 8.23 -2.57
C ARG A 40 1.34 8.43 -3.39
N SER A 41 0.67 9.56 -3.18
CA SER A 41 -0.43 10.04 -4.02
C SER A 41 -0.24 11.51 -4.38
N HIS A 42 -1.20 12.09 -5.12
CA HIS A 42 -1.22 13.53 -5.43
C HIS A 42 -1.28 14.42 -4.17
N ARG A 43 -1.67 13.87 -3.01
CA ARG A 43 -1.75 14.59 -1.73
C ARG A 43 -0.47 14.53 -0.91
N GLY A 44 0.52 13.76 -1.35
CA GLY A 44 1.78 13.54 -0.64
C GLY A 44 1.98 12.08 -0.26
N GLU A 45 2.76 11.87 0.80
CA GLU A 45 3.18 10.54 1.24
C GLU A 45 2.56 10.21 2.61
N ALA A 46 2.13 8.96 2.77
CA ALA A 46 1.59 8.46 4.03
C ALA A 46 2.00 7.00 4.24
N SER A 47 2.08 6.57 5.50
CA SER A 47 2.42 5.19 5.85
C SER A 47 1.29 4.53 6.64
N ALA A 48 1.06 3.24 6.38
CA ALA A 48 0.10 2.43 7.13
C ALA A 48 0.70 1.08 7.53
N HIS A 49 0.15 0.50 8.60
CA HIS A 49 0.62 -0.75 9.19
C HIS A 49 -0.37 -1.88 8.91
N TYR A 50 0.15 -3.00 8.43
CA TYR A 50 -0.63 -4.17 8.10
C TYR A 50 -0.05 -5.43 8.73
N ASN A 51 -0.90 -6.42 8.98
CA ASN A 51 -0.41 -7.77 9.26
C ASN A 51 0.15 -8.39 7.97
N GLY A 52 1.17 -9.25 8.07
CA GLY A 52 1.78 -9.87 6.87
C GLY A 52 0.86 -10.75 6.02
N ASN A 53 -0.27 -11.18 6.59
CA ASN A 53 -1.31 -11.94 5.90
C ASN A 53 -2.48 -11.07 5.41
N ALA A 54 -2.43 -9.75 5.61
CA ALA A 54 -3.43 -8.83 5.07
C ALA A 54 -3.36 -8.81 3.53
N TYR A 55 -4.49 -8.50 2.91
CA TYR A 55 -4.61 -8.33 1.46
C TYR A 55 -4.90 -6.88 1.14
N ILE A 56 -4.29 -6.39 0.06
CA ILE A 56 -4.57 -5.09 -0.52
C ILE A 56 -4.83 -5.25 -2.01
N SER A 57 -5.72 -4.42 -2.57
CA SER A 57 -6.01 -4.37 -4.00
C SER A 57 -4.92 -3.59 -4.72
N ALA A 58 -3.82 -4.28 -5.03
CA ALA A 58 -2.70 -3.75 -5.80
C ALA A 58 -2.54 -4.50 -7.13
N PHE A 59 -2.02 -3.80 -8.12
CA PHE A 59 -1.61 -4.32 -9.43
C PHE A 59 -0.22 -3.80 -9.80
N ARG A 60 0.42 -4.47 -10.76
CA ARG A 60 1.75 -4.16 -11.25
C ARG A 60 1.70 -3.73 -12.70
#